data_AF-A0A653BD28-F1
#
_entry.id   AF-A0A653BD28-F1
#
_cell.length_a   1.000
_cell.length_b   1.000
_cell.length_c   1.000
_cell.angle_alpha   90.00
_cell.angle_beta   90.00
_cell.angle_gamma   90.00
#
_symmetry.space_group_name_H-M   'P 1'
#
loop_
_entity.id
_entity.type
_entity.pdbx_description
1 polymer ?
#
loop_
_entity_poly.entity_id
_entity_poly.type
_entity_poly.pdbx_seq_one_letter_code
_entity_poly.pdbx_strand_id
1 'polypeptide(L)' 'MTRGNQRELARQKNQKKQQEQKKNKNNDGLTLEQRKFRDAEIMKEKQKKKEQEKLQRDQQKNSQPQQHAQACK' A
#
# COMPACT_ATOMS: atom_id res chain seq x y z
N MET A 1 45.53 16.56 -0.56
CA MET A 1 44.83 15.26 -0.74
C MET A 1 43.37 15.23 -0.22
N THR A 2 42.82 16.33 0.29
CA THR A 2 41.52 16.34 1.01
C THR A 2 40.28 16.52 0.13
N ARG A 3 40.44 16.76 -1.18
CA ARG A 3 39.32 16.99 -2.14
C ARG A 3 39.02 15.80 -3.06
N GLY A 4 40.00 14.92 -3.29
CA GLY A 4 39.83 13.72 -4.12
C GLY A 4 38.87 12.71 -3.49
N ASN A 5 38.99 12.51 -2.17
CA ASN A 5 38.12 11.60 -1.42
C ASN A 5 36.64 12.06 -1.46
N GLN A 6 36.39 13.36 -1.30
CA GLN A 6 35.03 13.90 -1.34
C GLN A 6 34.38 13.81 -2.74
N ARG A 7 35.18 13.97 -3.80
CA ARG A 7 34.69 13.81 -5.18
C ARG A 7 34.30 12.35 -5.44
N GLU A 8 35.13 11.40 -4.99
CA GLU A 8 34.86 9.98 -5.21
C GLU A 8 33.62 9.53 -4.42
N LEU A 9 33.48 9.97 -3.18
CA LEU A 9 32.28 9.72 -2.37
C LEU A 9 31.02 10.29 -3.01
N ALA A 10 31.09 11.50 -3.58
CA ALA A 10 29.95 12.10 -4.29
C ALA A 10 29.58 11.29 -5.54
N ARG A 11 30.56 10.81 -6.31
CA ARG A 11 30.31 9.96 -7.48
C ARG A 11 29.68 8.63 -7.08
N GLN A 12 30.20 7.98 -6.04
CA GLN A 12 29.63 6.75 -5.50
C GLN A 12 28.18 6.94 -5.00
N LYS A 13 27.90 8.04 -4.27
CA LYS A 13 26.54 8.38 -3.82
C LYS A 13 25.60 8.60 -5.00
N ASN A 14 26.03 9.29 -6.04
CA ASN A 14 25.22 9.52 -7.24
C ASN A 14 24.95 8.22 -8.01
N GLN A 15 25.96 7.34 -8.14
CA GLN A 15 25.78 6.03 -8.76
C GLN A 15 24.78 5.17 -7.99
N LYS A 16 24.87 5.14 -6.65
CA LYS A 16 23.91 4.42 -5.79
C LYS A 16 22.49 4.95 -5.95
N LYS A 17 22.30 6.28 -5.91
CA LYS A 17 20.99 6.91 -6.14
C LYS A 17 20.40 6.56 -7.51
N GLN A 18 21.22 6.57 -8.57
CA GLN A 18 20.75 6.20 -9.91
C GLN A 18 20.37 4.71 -9.99
N GLN A 19 21.10 3.82 -9.32
CA GLN A 19 20.77 2.39 -9.25
C GLN A 19 19.48 2.15 -8.48
N GLU A 20 19.25 2.84 -7.36
CA GLU A 20 18.00 2.78 -6.60
C GLU A 20 16.81 3.29 -7.40
N GLN A 21 16.97 4.41 -8.12
CA GLN A 21 15.94 4.92 -9.02
C GLN A 21 15.64 3.96 -10.16
N LYS A 22 16.64 3.24 -10.69
CA LYS A 22 16.42 2.20 -11.71
C LYS A 22 15.69 0.98 -11.15
N LYS A 23 15.95 0.58 -9.90
CA LYS A 23 15.24 -0.52 -9.22
C LYS A 23 13.78 -0.18 -8.94
N ASN A 24 13.50 1.07 -8.57
CA ASN A 24 12.15 1.56 -8.26
C ASN A 24 11.33 1.91 -9.51
N LYS A 25 11.93 1.88 -10.70
CA LYS A 25 11.16 1.88 -11.94
C LYS A 25 10.64 0.47 -12.15
N ASN A 26 9.41 0.21 -11.69
CA ASN A 26 8.71 -1.03 -11.97
C ASN A 26 8.76 -1.31 -13.49
N ASN A 27 9.53 -2.34 -13.88
CA ASN A 27 9.74 -2.78 -15.26
C ASN A 27 8.60 -3.67 -15.74
N ASP A 28 7.36 -3.41 -15.31
CA ASP A 28 6.21 -4.24 -15.67
C ASP A 28 5.83 -4.10 -17.16
N GLY A 29 6.55 -3.30 -17.94
CA GLY A 29 6.23 -3.00 -19.35
C GLY A 29 4.92 -2.24 -19.54
N LEU A 30 4.18 -1.97 -18.46
CA LEU A 30 2.90 -1.27 -18.49
C LEU A 30 3.12 0.21 -18.81
N THR A 31 2.35 0.70 -19.77
CA THR A 31 2.29 2.13 -20.06
C THR A 31 1.78 2.90 -18.84
N LEU A 32 2.08 4.20 -18.77
CA LEU A 32 1.63 5.05 -17.65
C LEU A 32 0.11 5.01 -17.45
N GLU A 33 -0.65 4.88 -18.53
CA GLU A 33 -2.12 4.80 -18.50
C GLU A 33 -2.61 3.48 -17.91
N GLN A 34 -2.02 2.35 -18.31
CA GLN A 34 -2.37 1.04 -17.76
C GLN A 34 -2.04 0.95 -16.26
N ARG A 35 -0.95 1.60 -15.82
CA ARG A 35 -0.61 1.69 -14.39
C ARG A 35 -1.66 2.49 -13.61
N LYS A 36 -2.07 3.66 -14.12
CA LYS A 36 -3.14 4.47 -13.51
C LYS A 36 -4.46 3.71 -13.42
N PHE A 37 -4.82 2.96 -14.46
CA PHE A 37 -6.03 2.15 -14.47
C PHE A 37 -5.96 1.05 -13.41
N ARG A 38 -4.86 0.29 -13.35
CA ARG A 38 -4.65 -0.76 -12.34
C ARG A 38 -4.68 -0.21 -10.91
N ASP A 39 -4.02 0.92 -10.65
CA ASP A 39 -4.02 1.56 -9.34
C ASP A 39 -5.44 2.02 -8.94
N ALA A 40 -6.21 2.55 -9.90
CA ALA A 40 -7.60 2.94 -9.68
C ALA A 40 -8.53 1.75 -9.40
N GLU A 41 -8.36 0.62 -10.11
CA GLU A 41 -9.10 -0.62 -9.84
C GLU A 41 -8.81 -1.17 -8.45
N ILE A 42 -7.54 -1.27 -8.08
CA ILE A 42 -7.12 -1.73 -6.75
C ILE A 42 -7.71 -0.83 -5.65
N MET A 43 -7.77 0.48 -5.86
CA MET A 43 -8.39 1.40 -4.91
C MET A 43 -9.91 1.19 -4.78
N LYS A 44 -10.62 1.01 -5.90
CA LYS A 44 -12.06 0.70 -5.89
C LYS A 44 -12.34 -0.63 -5.19
N GLU A 45 -11.56 -1.66 -5.45
CA GLU A 45 -11.69 -2.96 -4.78
C GLU A 45 -11.44 -2.87 -3.28
N LYS A 46 -10.41 -2.14 -2.85
CA LYS A 46 -10.13 -1.91 -1.43
C LYS A 46 -11.28 -1.17 -0.72
N GLN A 47 -11.90 -0.20 -1.37
CA GLN A 47 -13.07 0.50 -0.82
C GLN A 47 -14.25 -0.45 -0.66
N LYS A 48 -14.60 -1.19 -1.72
CA LYS A 48 -15.69 -2.18 -1.69
C LYS A 48 -15.48 -3.22 -0.60
N LYS A 49 -14.26 -3.76 -0.48
CA LYS A 49 -13.94 -4.76 0.56
C LYS A 49 -14.10 -4.19 1.97
N LYS A 50 -13.62 -2.96 2.21
CA LYS A 50 -13.81 -2.29 3.51
C LYS A 50 -15.27 -2.02 3.83
N GLU A 51 -16.08 -1.64 2.84
CA GLU A 51 -17.52 -1.45 3.01
C GLU A 51 -18.22 -2.78 3.35
N GLN A 52 -17.89 -3.85 2.62
CA GLN A 52 -18.42 -5.19 2.88
C GLN A 52 -18.04 -5.72 4.28
N GLU A 53 -16.79 -5.54 4.70
CA GLU A 53 -16.33 -5.92 6.04
C GLU A 53 -17.06 -5.13 7.14
N LYS A 54 -17.33 -3.83 6.93
CA LYS A 54 -18.14 -3.02 7.85
C LYS A 54 -19.58 -3.54 7.91
N LEU A 55 -20.21 -3.76 6.77
CA LEU A 55 -21.56 -4.32 6.68
C LEU A 55 -21.68 -5.67 7.39
N GLN A 56 -20.73 -6.58 7.15
CA GLN A 56 -20.70 -7.88 7.84
C GLN A 56 -20.49 -7.74 9.35
N ARG A 57 -19.58 -6.86 9.77
CA ARG A 57 -19.34 -6.57 11.18
C ARG A 57 -20.55 -5.95 11.87
N ASP A 58 -21.28 -5.08 11.18
CA ASP A 58 -22.47 -4.44 11.72
C ASP A 58 -23.66 -5.42 11.79
N GLN A 59 -23.77 -6.34 10.81
CA GLN A 59 -24.72 -7.46 10.87
C GLN A 59 -24.42 -8.41 12.04
N GLN A 60 -23.14 -8.73 12.29
CA GLN A 60 -22.73 -9.58 13.43
C GLN A 60 -23.00 -8.92 14.79
N LYS A 61 -22.92 -7.59 14.88
CA LYS A 61 -23.27 -6.85 16.11
C LYS A 61 -24.77 -6.78 16.35
N ASN A 62 -25.56 -6.67 15.28
CA ASN A 62 -27.02 -6.59 15.37
C ASN A 62 -27.69 -7.93 15.70
N SER A 63 -26.99 -9.07 15.51
CA SER A 63 -27.50 -10.41 15.87
C SER A 63 -27.19 -10.85 17.32
N GLN A 64 -26.42 -10.07 18.08
CA GLN A 64 -25.94 -10.42 19.42
C GLN A 64 -26.72 -9.87 20.65
N PRO A 65 -27.86 -9.14 20.59
CA PRO A 65 -28.46 -8.61 21.83
C PRO A 65 -29.46 -9.53 22.54
N GLN A 66 -29.77 -10.76 22.08
CA GLN A 66 -30.81 -11.59 22.73
C GLN A 66 -30.33 -12.67 23.71
N GLN A 67 -29.02 -12.96 23.81
CA GLN A 67 -28.55 -14.03 24.70
C GLN A 67 -28.07 -13.57 26.09
N HIS A 68 -27.78 -12.29 26.30
CA HIS A 68 -27.34 -11.82 27.62
C HIS A 68 -28.50 -11.66 28.62
N ALA A 69 -29.72 -11.42 28.14
CA ALA A 69 -30.87 -11.12 29.02
C ALA A 69 -31.51 -12.36 29.68
N GLN A 70 -31.22 -13.58 29.20
CA GLN A 70 -31.78 -14.81 29.76
C GLN A 70 -30.92 -15.46 30.85
N ALA A 71 -29.70 -14.98 31.08
CA ALA A 71 -28.77 -15.54 32.08
C ALA A 71 -28.85 -14.86 33.47
N CYS A 72 -29.76 -13.89 33.67
CA CYS A 72 -29.93 -13.15 34.92
C CYS A 72 -31.32 -13.36 35.58
N LYS A 73 -32.01 -14.46 35.29
CA LYS A 73 -33.22 -14.91 36.00
C LYS A 73 -32.97 -16.28 36.61
#